data_AF-A0A231VZ29-F1
#
_entry.id   AF-A0A231VZ29-F1
#
_cell.length_a   1.000
_cell.length_b   1.000
_cell.length_c   1.000
_cell.angle_alpha   90.00
_cell.angle_beta   90.00
_cell.angle_gamma   90.00
#
_symmetry.space_group_name_H-M   'P 1'
#
loop_
_entity.id
_entity.type
_entity.pdbx_description
1 polymer ?
#
loop_
_entity_poly.entity_id
_entity_poly.type
_entity_poly.pdbx_seq_one_letter_code
_entity_poly.pdbx_strand_id
1 'polypeptide(L)'
;MEIKEINYQTTVLPKTLIPKLNYFVRDFLNDYSDYLDEMEAGTDFDTEVEYEGDLEVYFVKFIFRKAGDKFFSRVNNELSLYCNGEFCGTVILE
;
A
#
# COMPACT_ATOMS: atom_id res chain seq x y z
N MET A 1 -2.98 0.36 -12.16
CA MET A 1 -2.19 1.41 -11.48
C MET A 1 -0.68 1.09 -11.47
N GLU A 2 0.18 2.08 -11.76
CA GLU A 2 1.65 1.91 -11.80
C GLU A 2 2.35 2.44 -10.55
N ILE A 3 3.46 1.81 -10.14
CA ILE A 3 4.27 2.24 -8.99
C ILE A 3 5.30 3.27 -9.44
N LYS A 4 5.22 4.48 -8.86
CA LYS A 4 6.20 5.55 -9.08
C LYS A 4 7.35 5.52 -8.07
N GLU A 5 7.01 5.32 -6.80
CA GLU A 5 7.98 5.41 -5.72
C GLU A 5 7.61 4.50 -4.55
N ILE A 6 8.59 3.89 -3.90
CA ILE A 6 8.41 3.05 -2.71
C ILE A 6 9.28 3.60 -1.58
N ASN A 7 8.64 3.98 -0.48
CA ASN A 7 9.30 4.54 0.69
C ASN A 7 9.02 3.69 1.93
N TYR A 8 9.84 2.67 2.16
CA TYR A 8 9.78 1.84 3.36
C TYR A 8 10.61 2.41 4.51
N GLN A 9 10.12 2.23 5.74
CA GLN A 9 10.83 2.61 6.96
C GLN A 9 11.96 1.64 7.28
N THR A 10 13.07 1.75 6.56
CA THR A 10 14.23 0.86 6.71
C THR A 10 15.04 1.07 7.99
N THR A 11 14.75 2.13 8.76
CA THR A 11 15.35 2.37 10.09
C THR A 11 14.70 1.54 11.19
N VAL A 12 13.45 1.12 10.99
CA VAL A 12 12.66 0.37 11.99
C VAL A 12 12.41 -1.07 11.52
N LEU A 13 12.30 -1.29 10.21
CA LEU A 13 12.02 -2.60 9.64
C LEU A 13 13.30 -3.37 9.27
N PRO A 14 13.36 -4.69 9.53
CA PRO A 14 14.40 -5.54 8.99
C PRO A 14 14.44 -5.45 7.46
N LYS A 15 15.62 -5.27 6.87
CA LYS A 15 15.78 -5.25 5.40
C LYS A 15 15.31 -6.54 4.73
N THR A 16 15.30 -7.65 5.47
CA THR A 16 14.77 -8.95 5.03
C THR A 16 13.26 -8.92 4.79
N LEU A 17 12.54 -7.94 5.32
CA LEU A 17 11.09 -7.78 5.12
C LEU A 17 10.76 -7.09 3.79
N ILE A 18 11.68 -6.31 3.22
CA ILE A 18 11.46 -5.53 1.99
C ILE A 18 10.95 -6.38 0.83
N PRO A 19 11.51 -7.56 0.52
CA PRO A 19 10.98 -8.42 -0.54
C PRO A 19 9.53 -8.84 -0.32
N LYS A 20 9.12 -9.07 0.94
CA LYS A 20 7.73 -9.42 1.29
C LYS A 20 6.80 -8.22 1.13
N LEU A 21 7.22 -7.04 1.58
CA LEU A 21 6.45 -5.81 1.35
C LEU A 21 6.23 -5.56 -0.14
N ASN A 22 7.25 -5.75 -0.98
CA ASN A 22 7.12 -5.63 -2.43
C ASN A 22 6.11 -6.64 -3.00
N TYR A 23 6.10 -7.87 -2.49
CA TYR A 23 5.12 -8.88 -2.86
C TYR A 23 3.70 -8.45 -2.46
N PHE A 24 3.50 -8.04 -1.20
CA PHE A 24 2.21 -7.58 -0.68
C PHE A 24 1.64 -6.40 -1.49
N VAL A 25 2.48 -5.42 -1.85
CA VAL A 25 2.06 -4.30 -2.71
C VAL A 25 1.59 -4.79 -4.07
N ARG A 26 2.34 -5.69 -4.71
CA ARG A 26 1.98 -6.19 -6.06
C ARG A 26 0.70 -7.00 -6.03
N ASP A 27 0.55 -7.84 -5.02
CA ASP A 27 -0.63 -8.66 -4.80
C ASP A 27 -1.88 -7.78 -4.60
N PHE A 28 -1.80 -6.81 -3.69
CA PHE A 28 -2.86 -5.81 -3.51
C PHE A 28 -3.21 -5.07 -4.81
N LEU A 29 -2.21 -4.62 -5.57
CA LEU A 29 -2.48 -3.92 -6.83
C LEU A 29 -3.10 -4.83 -7.89
N ASN A 30 -2.74 -6.11 -7.94
CA ASN A 30 -3.37 -7.06 -8.86
C ASN A 30 -4.85 -7.27 -8.55
N ASP A 31 -5.20 -7.32 -7.26
CA ASP A 31 -6.58 -7.58 -6.84
C ASP A 31 -7.47 -6.33 -6.92
N TYR A 32 -6.91 -5.15 -6.66
CA TYR A 32 -7.70 -3.95 -6.45
C TYR A 32 -7.51 -2.86 -7.53
N SER A 33 -6.51 -2.93 -8.43
CA SER A 33 -6.19 -1.78 -9.31
C SER A 33 -7.39 -1.19 -10.06
N ASP A 34 -8.21 -2.06 -10.65
CA ASP A 34 -9.35 -1.63 -11.47
C ASP A 34 -10.40 -0.91 -10.62
N TYR A 35 -10.65 -1.42 -9.42
CA TYR A 35 -11.54 -0.76 -8.46
C TYR A 35 -10.99 0.58 -7.97
N LEU A 36 -9.68 0.65 -7.67
CA LEU A 36 -9.03 1.87 -7.19
C LEU A 36 -9.01 2.96 -8.27
N ASP A 37 -8.89 2.60 -9.55
CA ASP A 37 -8.91 3.53 -10.67
C ASP A 37 -10.29 4.19 -10.85
N GLU A 38 -11.38 3.49 -10.48
CA GLU A 38 -12.76 3.98 -10.55
C GLU A 38 -13.22 4.78 -9.31
N MET A 39 -12.42 4.81 -8.24
CA MET A 39 -12.77 5.52 -7.00
C MET A 39 -12.92 7.04 -7.20
N GLU A 40 -13.86 7.63 -6.46
CA GLU A 40 -14.01 9.07 -6.39
C GLU A 40 -12.74 9.74 -5.84
N ALA A 41 -12.37 10.88 -6.46
CA ALA A 41 -11.17 11.61 -6.10
C ALA A 41 -11.16 12.05 -4.62
N GLY A 42 -10.06 11.81 -3.91
CA GLY A 42 -9.91 12.15 -2.49
C GLY A 42 -10.63 11.21 -1.51
N THR A 43 -11.13 10.06 -1.98
CA THR A 43 -11.63 8.99 -1.10
C THR A 43 -10.53 8.00 -0.72
N ASP A 44 -10.77 7.30 0.39
CA ASP A 44 -9.86 6.30 0.94
C ASP A 44 -10.50 4.90 0.80
N PHE A 45 -9.65 3.90 0.60
CA PHE A 45 -10.01 2.48 0.66
C PHE A 45 -9.06 1.79 1.62
N ASP A 46 -9.61 1.07 2.60
CA ASP A 46 -8.83 0.28 3.54
C ASP A 46 -9.27 -1.18 3.56
N THR A 47 -8.28 -2.07 3.63
CA THR A 47 -8.48 -3.52 3.71
C THR A 47 -7.34 -4.15 4.50
N GLU A 48 -7.58 -5.33 5.03
CA GLU A 48 -6.58 -6.13 5.74
C GLU A 48 -6.53 -7.53 5.11
N VAL A 49 -5.31 -7.99 4.83
CA VAL A 49 -5.06 -9.28 4.19
C VAL A 49 -4.12 -10.09 5.08
N GLU A 50 -4.47 -11.36 5.29
CA GLU A 50 -3.62 -12.32 5.96
C GLU A 50 -2.76 -13.05 4.92
N TYR A 51 -1.43 -12.96 5.09
CA TYR A 51 -0.47 -13.67 4.26
C TYR A 51 0.18 -14.79 5.08
N GLU A 52 -0.09 -16.03 4.68
CA GLU A 52 0.54 -17.22 5.25
C GLU A 52 1.75 -17.64 4.42
N GLY A 53 2.89 -17.82 5.08
CA GLY A 53 4.08 -18.48 4.54
C GLY A 53 4.47 -19.69 5.37
N ASP A 54 5.54 -20.39 4.98
CA ASP A 54 5.92 -21.68 5.57
C ASP A 54 5.96 -21.72 7.11
N LEU A 55 6.42 -20.65 7.78
CA LEU A 55 6.52 -20.55 9.25
C LEU A 55 6.13 -19.17 9.80
N GLU A 56 5.52 -18.31 8.98
CA GLU A 56 5.24 -16.92 9.33
C GLU A 56 3.85 -16.53 8.83
N VAL A 57 3.14 -15.74 9.64
CA VAL A 57 1.86 -15.13 9.27
C VAL A 57 2.03 -13.61 9.38
N TYR A 58 1.55 -12.90 8.38
CA TYR A 58 1.53 -11.44 8.35
C TYR A 58 0.10 -10.93 8.19
N PHE A 59 -0.34 -10.11 9.14
CA PHE A 59 -1.56 -9.32 8.99
C PHE A 59 -1.17 -7.98 8.37
N VAL A 60 -1.53 -7.78 7.10
CA VAL A 60 -1.12 -6.60 6.34
C VAL A 60 -2.34 -5.73 6.10
N LYS A 61 -2.36 -4.57 6.74
CA LYS A 61 -3.35 -3.53 6.48
C LYS A 61 -2.85 -2.59 5.39
N PHE A 62 -3.67 -2.42 4.37
CA PHE A 62 -3.49 -1.48 3.29
C PHE A 62 -4.44 -0.31 3.46
N ILE A 63 -3.94 0.91 3.29
CA ILE A 63 -4.76 2.11 3.25
C ILE A 63 -4.39 2.86 1.97
N PHE A 64 -5.23 2.72 0.96
CA PHE A 64 -5.14 3.46 -0.28
C PHE A 64 -5.87 4.80 -0.16
N ARG A 65 -5.28 5.85 -0.72
CA ARG A 65 -5.89 7.18 -0.84
C ARG A 65 -5.82 7.62 -2.29
N LYS A 66 -6.97 7.92 -2.89
CA LYS A 66 -7.05 8.44 -4.25
C LYS A 66 -6.56 9.89 -4.27
N ALA A 67 -5.75 10.24 -5.25
CA ALA A 67 -5.44 11.64 -5.56
C ALA A 67 -6.75 12.44 -5.70
N GLY A 68 -6.74 13.68 -5.24
CA GLY A 68 -7.91 14.54 -5.36
C GLY A 68 -7.83 15.43 -6.60
N ASP A 69 -8.96 16.03 -6.98
CA ASP A 69 -9.16 16.80 -8.21
C ASP A 69 -9.25 18.31 -7.99
N LYS A 70 -9.10 18.78 -6.75
CA LYS A 70 -9.20 20.20 -6.34
C LYS A 70 -7.83 20.83 -6.12
N PHE A 71 -7.80 22.16 -6.17
CA PHE A 71 -6.58 22.98 -6.09
C PHE A 71 -5.70 22.74 -4.84
N PHE A 72 -6.29 22.24 -3.73
CA PHE A 72 -5.58 21.91 -2.48
C PHE A 72 -5.51 20.41 -2.21
N SER A 73 -5.87 19.57 -3.18
CA SER A 73 -5.85 18.13 -3.04
C SER A 73 -4.44 17.54 -3.19
N ARG A 74 -4.26 16.32 -2.66
CA ARG A 74 -3.04 15.55 -2.93
C ARG A 74 -2.93 15.23 -4.40
N VAL A 75 -1.70 15.32 -4.90
CA VAL A 75 -1.39 15.18 -6.33
C VAL A 75 -1.28 13.71 -6.75
N ASN A 76 -0.92 12.81 -5.82
CA ASN A 76 -0.65 11.42 -6.12
C ASN A 76 -1.59 10.48 -5.36
N ASN A 77 -1.79 9.30 -5.94
CA ASN A 77 -2.38 8.16 -5.25
C ASN A 77 -1.33 7.62 -4.24
N GLU A 78 -1.77 7.29 -3.03
CA GLU A 78 -0.87 6.81 -1.97
C GLU A 78 -1.38 5.50 -1.38
N LEU A 79 -0.50 4.53 -1.21
CA LEU A 79 -0.78 3.27 -0.52
C LEU A 79 0.10 3.15 0.71
N SER A 80 -0.49 3.26 1.90
CA SER A 80 0.20 3.00 3.17
C SER A 80 0.07 1.53 3.56
N LEU A 81 1.17 0.93 4.02
CA LEU A 81 1.23 -0.45 4.45
C LEU A 81 1.54 -0.52 5.94
N TYR A 82 0.81 -1.38 6.65
CA TYR A 82 1.07 -1.75 8.03
C TYR A 82 1.16 -3.26 8.13
N CYS A 83 2.22 -3.79 8.72
CA CYS A 83 2.37 -5.23 8.96
C CYS A 83 2.34 -5.50 10.46
N ASN A 84 1.44 -6.39 10.89
CA ASN A 84 1.22 -6.73 12.30
C ASN A 84 1.00 -5.48 13.19
N GLY A 85 0.28 -4.48 12.66
CA GLY A 85 -0.01 -3.21 13.32
C GLY A 85 1.08 -2.14 13.20
N GLU A 86 2.27 -2.47 12.70
CA GLU A 86 3.40 -1.53 12.57
C GLU A 86 3.46 -0.90 11.19
N PHE A 87 3.61 0.43 11.13
CA PHE A 87 3.71 1.15 9.86
C PHE A 87 5.00 0.78 9.12
N CYS A 88 4.84 0.29 7.90
CA CYS A 88 5.95 -0.19 7.08
C CYS A 88 6.43 0.84 6.06
N GLY A 89 5.53 1.68 5.55
CA GLY A 89 5.87 2.69 4.56
C GLY A 89 4.72 3.07 3.66
N THR A 90 5.05 3.92 2.69
CA THR A 90 4.09 4.42 1.69
C THR A 90 4.62 4.18 0.29
N VAL A 91 3.73 3.75 -0.61
CA VAL A 91 3.96 3.63 -2.04
C VAL A 91 3.20 4.75 -2.74
N ILE A 92 3.88 5.45 -3.64
CA ILE A 92 3.28 6.48 -4.50
C ILE A 92 2.93 5.84 -5.84
N LEU A 93 1.68 6.04 -6.27
CA LEU A 93 1.10 5.40 -7.45
C LEU A 93 0.65 6.45 -8.48
N GLU A 94 0.73 6.11 -9.77
CA GLU A 94 0.17 6.88 -10.89
C GLU A 94 -1.37 6.84 -10.88
#